data_AF-A0A3B4AIX1-F1
#
_entry.id   AF-A0A3B4AIX1-F1
#
_cell.length_a   1.000
_cell.length_b   1.000
_cell.length_c   1.000
_cell.angle_alpha   90.00
_cell.angle_beta   90.00
_cell.angle_gamma   90.00
#
_symmetry.space_group_name_H-M   'P 1'
#
loop_
_entity.id
_entity.type
_entity.pdbx_description
1 polymer ?
#
loop_
_entity_poly.entity_id
_entity_poly.type
_entity_poly.pdbx_seq_one_letter_code
_entity_poly.pdbx_strand_id
1 'polypeptide(L)'
;MTNTFLFFVFHLYLLSQVQLQGHISRRFKMKLPGVCWSVKLKATLNLSLNVSVFVLDVAVAEGRDAILPCSLESRENIERFSWSKDHKEVFFYDTGRVKLNKQQRLTHFEHELKSGNASIKIRNTQKSDSGRYSCKVSDIQPSRVMLYVVDAGTGTPAILWILLGVGLTILVAGIIKAFFHCRQKCSSMFSF
;
A
#
# COMPACT_ATOMS: atom_id res chain seq x y z
N MET A 1 17.90 -11.56 -5.25
CA MET A 1 16.89 -10.79 -4.47
C MET A 1 15.43 -11.14 -4.82
N THR A 2 15.14 -12.25 -5.51
CA THR A 2 13.79 -12.56 -6.01
C THR A 2 13.04 -13.64 -5.22
N ASN A 3 13.68 -14.36 -4.29
CA ASN A 3 13.06 -15.50 -3.62
C ASN A 3 12.36 -15.14 -2.30
N THR A 4 12.89 -14.17 -1.55
CA THR A 4 12.30 -13.74 -0.26
C THR A 4 10.98 -13.00 -0.45
N PHE A 5 10.83 -12.27 -1.57
CA PHE A 5 9.62 -11.51 -1.89
C PHE A 5 8.47 -12.44 -2.28
N LEU A 6 8.73 -13.47 -3.09
CA LEU A 6 7.75 -14.50 -3.43
C LEU A 6 7.35 -15.32 -2.21
N PHE A 7 8.30 -15.67 -1.32
CA PHE A 7 7.99 -16.35 -0.07
C PHE A 7 7.05 -15.52 0.83
N PHE A 8 7.30 -14.22 0.96
CA PHE A 8 6.44 -13.33 1.75
C PHE A 8 5.02 -13.20 1.18
N VAL A 9 4.89 -13.07 -0.15
CA VAL A 9 3.58 -13.01 -0.83
C VAL A 9 2.83 -14.35 -0.67
N PHE A 10 3.52 -15.48 -0.82
CA PHE A 10 2.94 -16.81 -0.65
C PHE A 10 2.49 -17.05 0.81
N HIS A 11 3.27 -16.58 1.78
CA HIS A 11 2.96 -16.72 3.20
C HIS A 11 1.79 -15.83 3.65
N LEU A 12 1.64 -14.63 3.06
CA LEU A 12 0.47 -13.77 3.28
C LEU A 12 -0.79 -14.34 2.61
N TYR A 13 -0.65 -14.99 1.45
CA TYR A 13 -1.76 -15.71 0.78
C TYR A 13 -2.28 -16.88 1.63
N LEU A 14 -1.40 -17.68 2.23
CA LEU A 14 -1.78 -18.81 3.09
C LEU A 14 -2.52 -18.40 4.38
N LEU A 15 -2.24 -17.21 4.92
CA LEU A 15 -2.92 -16.69 6.12
C LEU A 15 -4.34 -16.16 5.86
N SER A 16 -4.78 -16.07 4.60
CA SER A 16 -6.11 -15.58 4.21
C SER A 16 -7.18 -16.68 4.09
N GLN A 17 -6.79 -17.95 4.20
CA GLN A 17 -7.67 -19.09 3.99
C GLN A 17 -8.15 -19.67 5.32
N VAL A 18 -9.44 -19.56 5.62
CA VAL A 18 -10.06 -20.31 6.73
C VAL A 18 -10.58 -21.63 6.16
N GLN A 19 -10.09 -22.75 6.71
CA GLN A 19 -10.51 -24.11 6.33
C GLN A 19 -11.32 -24.72 7.47
N LEU A 20 -12.59 -25.06 7.21
CA LEU A 20 -13.40 -25.85 8.14
C LEU A 20 -13.49 -27.28 7.60
N GLN A 21 -13.01 -28.25 8.38
CA GLN A 21 -13.09 -29.67 8.06
C GLN A 21 -14.18 -30.33 8.89
N GLY A 22 -15.19 -30.89 8.21
CA GLY A 22 -16.23 -31.70 8.82
C GLY A 22 -16.30 -33.07 8.15
N HIS A 23 -16.50 -34.12 8.94
CA HIS A 23 -16.65 -35.48 8.41
C HIS A 23 -17.96 -36.10 8.88
N ILE A 24 -18.73 -36.66 7.95
CA ILE A 24 -19.93 -37.45 8.22
C ILE A 24 -19.60 -38.90 7.87
N SER A 25 -19.66 -39.80 8.85
CA SER A 25 -19.37 -41.22 8.66
C SER A 25 -20.62 -42.04 8.98
N ARG A 26 -21.21 -42.71 7.96
CA ARG A 26 -22.32 -43.65 8.17
C ARG A 26 -21.89 -45.09 7.85
N ARG A 27 -22.32 -46.03 8.70
CA ARG A 27 -22.02 -47.46 8.55
C ARG A 27 -23.31 -48.19 8.16
N PHE A 28 -23.34 -48.75 6.96
CA PHE A 28 -24.43 -49.58 6.47
C PHE A 28 -24.10 -51.04 6.75
N LYS A 29 -25.07 -51.80 7.25
CA LYS A 29 -24.95 -53.25 7.44
C LYS A 29 -25.84 -53.94 6.42
N MET A 30 -25.26 -54.78 5.58
CA MET A 30 -25.99 -55.58 4.59
C MET A 30 -25.96 -57.04 5.01
N LYS A 31 -27.10 -57.72 4.87
CA LYS A 31 -27.31 -59.08 5.38
C LYS A 31 -27.59 -60.01 4.20
N LEU A 32 -26.66 -60.91 3.95
CA LEU A 32 -26.76 -62.00 2.99
C LEU A 32 -26.84 -63.34 3.77
N PRO A 33 -27.38 -64.42 3.19
CA PRO A 33 -27.51 -65.69 3.90
C PRO A 33 -26.13 -66.19 4.34
N GLY A 34 -25.95 -66.32 5.66
CA GLY A 34 -24.73 -66.83 6.29
C GLY A 34 -23.65 -65.78 6.61
N VAL A 35 -23.73 -64.53 6.14
CA VAL A 35 -22.67 -63.52 6.41
C VAL A 35 -23.22 -62.10 6.57
N CYS A 36 -22.69 -61.34 7.54
CA CYS A 36 -23.02 -59.93 7.78
C CYS A 36 -21.81 -59.04 7.45
N TRP A 37 -21.94 -58.19 6.44
CA TRP A 37 -20.89 -57.25 6.04
C TRP A 37 -21.28 -55.83 6.48
N SER A 38 -20.29 -55.01 6.87
CA SER A 38 -20.53 -53.60 7.16
C SER A 38 -19.65 -52.70 6.30
N VAL A 39 -20.27 -51.75 5.62
CA VAL A 39 -19.60 -50.75 4.78
C VAL A 39 -19.63 -49.42 5.50
N LYS A 40 -18.47 -48.77 5.67
CA LYS A 40 -18.36 -47.40 6.19
C LYS A 40 -18.18 -46.44 5.02
N LEU A 41 -19.14 -45.54 4.83
CA LEU A 41 -19.02 -44.41 3.92
C LEU A 41 -18.62 -43.19 4.74
N LYS A 42 -17.45 -42.61 4.40
CA LYS A 42 -16.98 -41.34 4.96
C LYS A 42 -17.15 -40.26 3.90
N ALA A 43 -17.95 -39.25 4.19
CA ALA A 43 -18.00 -38.02 3.42
C ALA A 43 -17.21 -36.95 4.17
N THR A 44 -16.39 -36.20 3.43
CA THR A 44 -15.63 -35.06 3.95
C THR A 44 -16.18 -33.80 3.30
N LEU A 45 -16.60 -32.83 4.12
CA LEU A 45 -16.94 -31.50 3.64
C LEU A 45 -15.73 -30.58 3.86
N ASN A 46 -15.21 -30.01 2.78
CA ASN A 46 -14.15 -29.00 2.83
C ASN A 46 -14.76 -27.66 2.40
N LEU A 47 -14.87 -26.71 3.33
CA LEU A 47 -15.27 -25.34 3.02
C LEU A 47 -14.02 -24.44 3.04
N SER A 48 -13.72 -23.81 1.91
CA SER A 48 -12.63 -22.85 1.76
C SER A 48 -13.21 -21.45 1.60
N LEU A 49 -13.00 -20.58 2.60
CA LEU A 49 -13.35 -19.16 2.51
C LEU A 49 -12.08 -18.36 2.16
N ASN A 50 -12.14 -17.56 1.10
CA ASN A 50 -11.06 -16.68 0.68
C ASN A 50 -11.31 -15.27 1.25
N VAL A 51 -10.53 -14.85 2.25
CA VAL A 51 -10.67 -13.51 2.86
C VAL A 51 -9.74 -12.53 2.13
N SER A 52 -10.29 -11.69 1.24
CA SER A 52 -9.53 -10.62 0.60
C SER A 52 -9.43 -9.41 1.52
N VAL A 53 -8.26 -9.17 2.11
CA VAL A 53 -7.97 -7.91 2.81
C VAL A 53 -7.61 -6.86 1.77
N PHE A 54 -8.52 -5.90 1.54
CA PHE A 54 -8.23 -4.75 0.69
C PHE A 54 -7.36 -3.75 1.45
N VAL A 55 -6.21 -3.38 0.87
CA VAL A 55 -5.32 -2.32 1.35
C VAL A 55 -5.22 -1.28 0.23
N LEU A 56 -5.55 -0.03 0.53
CA LEU A 56 -5.44 1.06 -0.42
C LEU A 56 -4.14 1.85 -0.19
N ASP A 57 -3.39 2.13 -1.25
CA ASP A 57 -2.18 2.95 -1.20
C ASP A 57 -2.48 4.41 -1.55
N VAL A 58 -2.04 5.34 -0.69
CA VAL A 58 -2.18 6.79 -0.88
C VAL A 58 -0.80 7.43 -0.83
N ALA A 59 -0.40 8.11 -1.90
CA ALA A 59 0.84 8.88 -1.95
C ALA A 59 0.54 10.38 -1.94
N VAL A 60 1.24 11.13 -1.09
CA VAL A 60 1.06 12.57 -0.91
C VAL A 60 2.43 13.24 -0.79
N ALA A 61 2.60 14.43 -1.39
CA ALA A 61 3.81 15.20 -1.18
C ALA A 61 3.84 15.82 0.22
N GLU A 62 5.01 15.89 0.83
CA GLU A 62 5.23 16.55 2.11
C GLU A 62 4.70 17.99 2.09
N GLY A 63 4.09 18.40 3.20
CA GLY A 63 3.44 19.71 3.32
C GLY A 63 2.05 19.82 2.69
N ARG A 64 1.57 18.82 1.95
CA ARG A 64 0.21 18.81 1.37
C ARG A 64 -0.79 18.18 2.34
N ASP A 65 -2.07 18.29 2.01
CA ASP A 65 -3.14 17.60 2.74
C ASP A 65 -3.36 16.21 2.14
N ALA A 66 -3.37 15.18 2.99
CA ALA A 66 -3.76 13.83 2.59
C ALA A 66 -5.20 13.54 3.01
N ILE A 67 -5.92 12.81 2.15
CA ILE A 67 -7.25 12.28 2.47
C ILE A 67 -7.12 10.76 2.54
N LEU A 68 -7.47 10.19 3.69
CA LEU A 68 -7.56 8.75 3.89
C LEU A 68 -9.02 8.32 3.72
N PRO A 69 -9.35 7.58 2.66
CA PRO A 69 -10.73 7.25 2.37
C PRO A 69 -11.24 6.13 3.26
N CYS A 70 -12.49 6.28 3.72
CA CYS A 70 -13.26 5.24 4.39
C CYS A 70 -14.74 5.49 4.14
N SER A 71 -15.40 4.59 3.43
CA SER A 71 -16.82 4.75 3.09
C SER A 71 -17.56 3.43 3.19
N LEU A 72 -18.81 3.48 3.65
CA LEU A 72 -19.73 2.34 3.68
C LEU A 72 -20.40 2.17 2.31
N GLU A 73 -20.40 0.93 1.80
CA GLU A 73 -21.13 0.60 0.57
C GLU A 73 -22.64 0.83 0.73
N SER A 74 -23.18 0.58 1.93
CA SER A 74 -24.60 0.80 2.27
C SER A 74 -25.01 2.28 2.28
N ARG A 75 -24.03 3.20 2.35
CA ARG A 75 -24.25 4.66 2.45
C ARG A 75 -25.12 5.09 3.64
N GLU A 76 -25.15 4.28 4.68
CA GLU A 76 -25.90 4.55 5.91
C GLU A 76 -25.24 5.65 6.74
N ASN A 77 -26.01 6.28 7.63
CA ASN A 77 -25.52 7.29 8.55
C ASN A 77 -24.49 6.70 9.53
N ILE A 78 -23.35 7.36 9.67
CA ILE A 78 -22.29 6.94 10.59
C ILE A 78 -22.39 7.73 11.90
N GLU A 79 -22.76 7.03 12.98
CA GLU A 79 -22.81 7.60 14.33
C GLU A 79 -21.47 7.50 15.06
N ARG A 80 -20.68 6.46 14.78
CA ARG A 80 -19.39 6.19 15.43
C ARG A 80 -18.36 5.61 14.47
N PHE A 81 -17.16 6.19 14.46
CA PHE A 81 -16.01 5.62 13.76
C PHE A 81 -14.68 5.99 14.42
N SER A 82 -13.66 5.19 14.16
CA SER A 82 -12.31 5.46 14.63
C SER A 82 -11.26 5.19 13.57
N TRP A 83 -10.15 5.92 13.67
CA TRP A 83 -8.95 5.67 12.92
C TRP A 83 -7.80 5.33 13.86
N SER A 84 -7.06 4.31 13.48
CA SER A 84 -5.81 3.93 14.14
C SER A 84 -4.64 4.00 13.15
N LYS A 85 -3.48 4.43 13.65
CA LYS A 85 -2.20 4.35 12.94
C LYS A 85 -1.32 3.34 13.67
N ASP A 86 -0.85 2.32 12.97
CA ASP A 86 0.02 1.28 13.53
C ASP A 86 -0.55 0.72 14.86
N HIS A 87 -1.86 0.44 14.87
CA HIS A 87 -2.65 -0.07 16.00
C HIS A 87 -2.90 0.90 17.17
N LYS A 88 -2.49 2.17 17.05
CA LYS A 88 -2.79 3.21 18.04
C LYS A 88 -3.90 4.11 17.54
N GLU A 89 -4.94 4.31 18.34
CA GLU A 89 -6.02 5.24 18.01
C GLU A 89 -5.46 6.68 17.88
N VAL A 90 -5.75 7.30 16.74
CA VAL A 90 -5.35 8.67 16.42
C VAL A 90 -6.54 9.62 16.31
N PHE A 91 -7.71 9.08 15.98
CA PHE A 91 -8.96 9.82 15.83
C PHE A 91 -10.14 8.94 16.21
N PHE A 92 -11.08 9.51 16.95
CA PHE A 92 -12.34 8.86 17.32
C PHE A 92 -13.48 9.87 17.24
N TYR A 93 -14.59 9.46 16.65
CA TYR A 93 -15.83 10.22 16.58
C TYR A 93 -16.98 9.38 17.13
N ASP A 94 -17.79 9.98 18.00
CA ASP A 94 -19.03 9.42 18.52
C ASP A 94 -20.07 10.52 18.69
N THR A 95 -21.09 10.51 17.82
CA THR A 95 -22.30 11.34 17.95
C THR A 95 -21.99 12.82 18.24
N GLY A 96 -21.14 13.43 17.40
CA GLY A 96 -20.72 14.83 17.52
C GLY A 96 -19.53 15.08 18.46
N ARG A 97 -19.03 14.05 19.17
CA ARG A 97 -17.85 14.16 20.04
C ARG A 97 -16.61 13.66 19.31
N VAL A 98 -15.64 14.53 19.12
CA VAL A 98 -14.34 14.22 18.52
C VAL A 98 -13.28 14.08 19.61
N LYS A 99 -12.54 12.97 19.60
CA LYS A 99 -11.36 12.75 20.42
C LYS A 99 -10.14 12.58 19.51
N LEU A 100 -9.15 13.45 19.72
CA LEU A 100 -7.92 13.52 18.95
C LEU A 100 -6.72 13.16 19.83
N ASN A 101 -5.76 12.41 19.30
CA ASN A 101 -4.51 12.17 19.99
C ASN A 101 -3.46 13.23 19.60
N LYS A 102 -3.07 14.08 20.56
CA LYS A 102 -1.95 15.06 20.60
C LYS A 102 -1.72 16.03 19.42
N GLN A 103 -2.26 15.81 18.22
CA GLN A 103 -2.00 16.61 17.03
C GLN A 103 -3.31 17.04 16.36
N GLN A 104 -3.59 18.34 16.41
CA GLN A 104 -4.81 18.97 15.84
C GLN A 104 -4.83 19.05 14.30
N ARG A 105 -4.04 18.21 13.60
CA ARG A 105 -3.94 18.23 12.12
C ARG A 105 -4.93 17.30 11.42
N LEU A 106 -5.64 16.46 12.18
CA LEU A 106 -6.65 15.53 11.69
C LEU A 106 -8.03 16.17 11.71
N THR A 107 -8.76 16.07 10.60
CA THR A 107 -10.15 16.53 10.46
C THR A 107 -10.98 15.49 9.71
N HIS A 108 -12.29 15.46 9.90
CA HIS A 108 -13.21 14.58 9.17
C HIS A 108 -14.26 15.39 8.41
N PHE A 109 -15.01 14.71 7.54
CA PHE A 109 -16.06 15.31 6.71
C PHE A 109 -17.43 15.15 7.40
N GLU A 110 -17.71 16.00 8.40
CA GLU A 110 -18.93 15.96 9.22
C GLU A 110 -20.22 15.80 8.40
N HIS A 111 -20.40 16.59 7.34
CA HIS A 111 -21.61 16.56 6.52
C HIS A 111 -21.76 15.27 5.70
N GLU A 112 -20.67 14.56 5.44
CA GLU A 112 -20.66 13.33 4.64
C GLU A 112 -20.81 12.06 5.50
N LEU A 113 -20.87 12.18 6.83
CA LEU A 113 -21.21 11.06 7.71
C LEU A 113 -22.60 10.50 7.41
N LYS A 114 -23.53 11.37 7.00
CA LYS A 114 -24.91 11.00 6.62
C LYS A 114 -24.99 10.16 5.34
N SER A 115 -23.94 10.21 4.51
CA SER A 115 -23.83 9.44 3.26
C SER A 115 -22.87 8.26 3.39
N GLY A 116 -22.48 7.90 4.62
CA GLY A 116 -21.60 6.78 4.88
C GLY A 116 -20.11 7.09 4.67
N ASN A 117 -19.68 8.35 4.71
CA ASN A 117 -18.26 8.70 4.54
C ASN A 117 -17.56 9.05 5.86
N ALA A 118 -16.71 8.15 6.35
CA ALA A 118 -15.85 8.31 7.52
C ALA A 118 -14.40 8.66 7.17
N SER A 119 -14.17 9.24 5.98
CA SER A 119 -12.84 9.67 5.55
C SER A 119 -12.28 10.75 6.48
N ILE A 120 -10.96 10.75 6.64
CA ILE A 120 -10.23 11.79 7.40
C ILE A 120 -9.22 12.50 6.50
N LYS A 121 -8.93 13.74 6.85
CA LYS A 121 -7.92 14.57 6.23
C LYS A 121 -6.81 14.88 7.24
N ILE A 122 -5.57 14.58 6.85
CA ILE A 122 -4.36 14.97 7.56
C ILE A 122 -3.83 16.24 6.89
N ARG A 123 -3.78 17.35 7.62
CA ARG A 123 -3.23 18.61 7.13
C ARG A 123 -1.72 18.65 7.25
N ASN A 124 -1.07 19.30 6.27
CA ASN A 124 0.38 19.55 6.28
C ASN A 124 1.18 18.26 6.62
N THR A 125 1.10 17.26 5.74
CA THR A 125 1.66 15.93 5.99
C THR A 125 3.17 15.97 6.12
N GLN A 126 3.70 15.23 7.09
CA GLN A 126 5.13 15.07 7.35
C GLN A 126 5.58 13.66 7.00
N LYS A 127 6.88 13.44 6.77
CA LYS A 127 7.41 12.08 6.55
C LYS A 127 6.99 11.08 7.62
N SER A 128 6.93 11.52 8.87
CA SER A 128 6.51 10.74 10.03
C SER A 128 5.02 10.33 10.00
N ASP A 129 4.19 10.95 9.17
CA ASP A 129 2.77 10.57 8.99
C ASP A 129 2.61 9.29 8.18
N SER A 130 3.62 8.90 7.39
CA SER A 130 3.61 7.63 6.65
C SER A 130 3.37 6.44 7.58
N GLY A 131 2.68 5.42 7.08
CA GLY A 131 2.39 4.21 7.85
C GLY A 131 1.03 3.60 7.53
N ARG A 132 0.66 2.58 8.31
CA ARG A 132 -0.57 1.83 8.10
C ARG A 132 -1.69 2.39 8.96
N TYR A 133 -2.71 2.90 8.28
CA TYR A 133 -3.94 3.39 8.89
C TYR A 133 -5.04 2.33 8.79
N SER A 134 -5.92 2.28 9.78
CA SER A 134 -7.11 1.43 9.77
C SER A 134 -8.32 2.21 10.25
N CYS A 135 -9.38 2.20 9.45
CA CYS A 135 -10.68 2.77 9.75
C CYS A 135 -11.60 1.69 10.30
N LYS A 136 -12.28 1.95 11.41
CA LYS A 136 -13.35 1.10 11.96
C LYS A 136 -14.63 1.91 12.06
N VAL A 137 -15.67 1.48 11.37
CA VAL A 137 -17.02 2.06 11.44
C VAL A 137 -17.92 1.04 12.15
N SER A 138 -18.44 1.38 13.33
CA SER A 138 -19.23 0.45 14.16
C SER A 138 -18.56 -0.93 14.33
N ASP A 139 -19.30 -2.04 14.17
CA ASP A 139 -18.79 -3.41 14.27
C ASP A 139 -18.37 -4.04 12.93
N ILE A 140 -18.20 -3.21 11.90
CA ILE A 140 -17.80 -3.66 10.56
C ILE A 140 -16.29 -3.92 10.51
N GLN A 141 -15.89 -4.84 9.64
CA GLN A 141 -14.49 -5.17 9.35
C GLN A 141 -13.69 -3.88 9.01
N PRO A 142 -12.51 -3.67 9.61
CA PRO A 142 -11.77 -2.43 9.40
C PRO A 142 -11.14 -2.34 8.00
N SER A 143 -11.30 -1.18 7.35
CA SER A 143 -10.65 -0.85 6.08
C SER A 143 -9.21 -0.39 6.32
N ARG A 144 -8.25 -0.82 5.50
CA ARG A 144 -6.82 -0.51 5.69
C ARG A 144 -6.30 0.39 4.58
N VAL A 145 -5.53 1.41 4.96
CA VAL A 145 -4.92 2.37 4.03
C VAL A 145 -3.43 2.50 4.37
N MET A 146 -2.57 2.44 3.37
CA MET A 146 -1.14 2.70 3.51
C MET A 146 -0.83 4.11 2.99
N LEU A 147 -0.37 4.99 3.88
CA LEU A 147 0.00 6.36 3.52
C LEU A 147 1.50 6.46 3.28
N TYR A 148 1.88 7.05 2.15
CA TYR A 148 3.25 7.36 1.76
C TYR A 148 3.42 8.87 1.59
N VAL A 149 4.26 9.50 2.41
CA VAL A 149 4.60 10.92 2.27
C VAL A 149 5.92 11.06 1.50
N VAL A 150 5.84 11.54 0.26
CA VAL A 150 6.99 11.73 -0.66
C VAL A 150 7.51 13.16 -0.55
N ASP A 151 8.75 13.42 -0.97
CA ASP A 151 9.31 14.78 -0.88
C ASP A 151 8.51 15.74 -1.76
N ALA A 152 8.26 16.96 -1.27
CA ALA A 152 7.76 18.03 -2.11
C ALA A 152 8.85 18.33 -3.12
N GLY A 153 8.68 17.84 -4.36
CA GLY A 153 9.75 17.80 -5.35
C GLY A 153 10.49 19.12 -5.46
N THR A 154 11.69 19.20 -4.86
CA THR A 154 12.71 20.15 -5.24
C THR A 154 13.30 19.62 -6.53
N GLY A 155 12.53 19.75 -7.61
CA GLY A 155 13.03 19.52 -8.95
C GLY A 155 14.08 20.59 -9.22
N THR A 156 15.31 20.37 -8.75
CA THR A 156 16.43 20.84 -9.56
C THR A 156 16.24 20.12 -10.90
N PRO A 157 15.99 20.85 -12.00
CA PRO A 157 15.82 20.17 -13.26
C PRO A 157 17.13 19.42 -13.52
N ALA A 158 17.09 18.08 -13.51
CA ALA A 158 18.23 17.25 -13.90
C ALA A 158 18.76 17.67 -15.28
N ILE A 159 17.87 18.24 -16.10
CA ILE A 159 18.13 18.91 -17.37
C ILE A 159 19.22 19.99 -17.24
N LEU A 160 19.25 20.79 -16.18
CA LEU A 160 20.26 21.83 -15.99
C LEU A 160 21.66 21.22 -15.81
N TRP A 161 21.78 20.15 -15.04
CA TRP A 161 23.03 19.42 -14.87
C TRP A 161 23.48 18.70 -16.13
N ILE A 162 22.54 18.17 -16.92
CA ILE A 162 22.81 17.54 -18.22
C ILE A 162 23.32 18.58 -19.23
N LEU A 163 22.68 19.76 -19.31
CA LEU A 163 23.09 20.84 -20.22
C LEU A 163 24.48 21.39 -19.86
N LEU A 164 24.76 21.58 -18.57
CA LEU A 164 26.10 21.98 -18.10
C LEU A 164 27.16 20.91 -18.43
N GLY A 165 26.82 19.64 -18.23
CA GLY A 165 27.70 18.51 -18.58
C GLY A 165 28.01 18.44 -20.07
N VAL A 166 27.01 18.53 -20.93
CA VAL A 166 27.18 18.51 -22.39
C VAL A 166 27.95 19.74 -22.89
N GLY A 167 27.69 20.92 -22.32
CA GLY A 167 28.44 22.13 -22.67
C GLY A 167 29.94 22.00 -22.35
N LEU A 168 30.26 21.46 -21.17
CA LEU A 168 31.65 21.24 -20.76
C LEU A 168 32.37 20.22 -21.65
N THR A 169 31.70 19.13 -22.05
CA THR A 169 32.32 18.13 -22.93
C THR A 169 32.61 18.68 -24.32
N ILE A 170 31.72 19.49 -24.90
CA ILE A 170 31.96 20.15 -26.20
C ILE A 170 33.14 21.12 -26.12
N LEU A 171 33.23 21.92 -25.05
CA LEU A 171 34.35 22.84 -24.82
C LEU A 171 35.68 22.09 -24.71
N VAL A 172 35.73 21.04 -23.88
CA VAL A 172 36.94 20.23 -23.69
C VAL A 172 37.34 19.55 -25.01
N ALA A 173 36.40 18.96 -25.74
CA ALA A 173 36.68 18.37 -27.05
C ALA A 173 37.18 19.41 -28.06
N GLY A 174 36.63 20.62 -28.05
CA GLY A 174 37.09 21.75 -28.87
C GLY A 174 38.53 22.16 -28.55
N ILE A 175 38.87 22.29 -27.26
CA ILE A 175 40.23 22.61 -26.79
C ILE A 175 41.21 21.52 -27.18
N ILE A 176 40.86 20.24 -26.98
CA ILE A 176 41.69 19.09 -27.37
C ILE A 176 41.94 19.14 -28.89
N LYS A 177 40.88 19.30 -29.70
CA LYS A 177 40.99 19.34 -31.16
C LYS A 177 41.84 20.51 -31.64
N ALA A 178 41.70 21.69 -31.02
CA ALA A 178 42.53 22.86 -31.29
C ALA A 178 44.00 22.64 -30.91
N PHE A 179 44.26 22.01 -29.76
CA PHE A 179 45.61 21.70 -29.31
C PHE A 179 46.31 20.69 -30.25
N PHE A 180 45.61 19.65 -30.70
CA PHE A 180 46.10 18.71 -31.70
C PHE A 180 46.32 19.37 -33.07
N HIS A 181 45.40 20.23 -33.51
CA HIS A 181 45.55 20.98 -34.77
C HIS A 181 46.76 21.93 -34.71
N CYS A 182 46.95 22.63 -33.59
CA CYS A 182 48.09 23.51 -33.35
C CYS A 182 49.41 22.72 -33.32
N ARG A 183 49.43 21.56 -32.64
CA ARG A 183 50.58 20.62 -32.68
C ARG A 183 50.94 20.20 -34.09
N GLN A 184 49.95 19.87 -34.91
CA GLN A 184 50.17 19.38 -36.27
C GLN A 184 50.71 20.49 -37.19
N LYS A 185 50.24 21.74 -37.01
CA LYS A 185 50.69 22.89 -37.80
C LYS A 185 52.09 23.39 -37.42
N CYS A 186 52.48 23.26 -36.15
CA CYS A 186 53.88 23.48 -35.73
C CYS A 186 54.81 22.38 -36.26
N SER A 187 54.35 21.12 -36.32
CA SER A 187 55.15 20.01 -36.86
C SER A 187 55.41 20.13 -38.37
N SER A 188 54.48 20.73 -39.13
CA SER A 188 54.66 20.96 -40.58
C SER A 188 55.50 22.20 -40.93
N MET A 189 55.85 23.05 -39.95
CA MET A 189 56.67 24.25 -40.17
C MET A 189 58.18 24.00 -39.89
N PHE A 190 58.52 22.80 -39.38
CA PHE A 190 59.89 22.37 -39.06
C PHE A 190 60.39 21.15 -39.87
N SER A 191 59.60 20.64 -40.83
CA SER A 191 60.13 19.74 -41.87
C SER A 191 60.51 20.59 -43.09
N PHE A 192 61.81 20.63 -43.35
CA PHE A 192 62.46 21.20 -44.53
C PHE A 192 61.98 20.56 -45.83
#